data_AF-U6LMS0-F1
#
_entry.id   AF-U6LMS0-F1
#
_cell.length_a   1.000
_cell.length_b   1.000
_cell.length_c   1.000
_cell.angle_alpha   90.00
_cell.angle_beta   90.00
_cell.angle_gamma   90.00
#
_symmetry.space_group_name_H-M   'P 1'
#
loop_
_entity.id
_entity.type
_entity.pdbx_description
1 polymer ?
#
loop_
_entity_poly.entity_id
_entity_poly.type
_entity_poly.pdbx_seq_one_letter_code
_entity_poly.pdbx_strand_id
1 'polypeptide(L)'
;MKFLFERWLWPGAPADSRGKLNRAPTAASPSPAAAAAAAATAAAAAGSSSPRLSLSFSFAACWSRLSFGWLSPVAARCLYTSVVPAALPPLQPTAAKEMYEEPLEFSLQREEFEFLTPSLLRAALRPFWRPVAVAFLWLVVKEFLTFGSTLLLREILKEEEEGNTAESWRGGLLAAAALSTVQLLLVLMDAHLDFFTSLTAIRVESALLISLYRRLLRPQTACAPEILIRAAPSPAAAPAPAAAAAAAAAVVAAGGGGGGGKVLQQQQQQQQQQQQQQQQQKQQKQQ
;
A
#
# COMPACT_ATOMS: atom_id res chain seq x y z
N MET A 1 21.37 -5.00 -3.05
CA MET A 1 19.95 -4.54 -3.10
C MET A 1 19.10 -5.01 -1.91
N LYS A 2 19.27 -6.22 -1.36
CA LYS A 2 18.51 -6.73 -0.20
C LYS A 2 18.58 -5.86 1.08
N PHE A 3 19.76 -5.31 1.38
CA PHE A 3 19.96 -4.38 2.51
C PHE A 3 19.30 -3.01 2.33
N LEU A 4 19.21 -2.52 1.09
CA LEU A 4 18.46 -1.30 0.81
C LEU A 4 16.98 -1.59 0.94
N PHE A 5 16.49 -2.72 0.44
CA PHE A 5 15.09 -3.11 0.57
C PHE A 5 14.64 -3.31 2.03
N GLU A 6 15.43 -3.97 2.88
CA GLU A 6 15.08 -4.12 4.32
C GLU A 6 15.20 -2.81 5.11
N ARG A 7 16.23 -1.99 4.85
CA ARG A 7 16.39 -0.68 5.48
C ARG A 7 15.33 0.33 5.05
N TRP A 8 14.59 0.02 3.99
CA TRP A 8 13.60 0.87 3.35
C TRP A 8 12.17 0.40 3.67
N LEU A 9 11.94 -0.91 3.80
CA LEU A 9 10.70 -1.46 4.38
C LEU A 9 10.61 -1.23 5.90
N TRP A 10 11.75 -1.13 6.60
CA TRP A 10 11.85 -0.85 8.03
C TRP A 10 13.02 0.11 8.31
N PRO A 11 12.81 1.45 8.22
CA PRO A 11 13.85 2.45 8.51
C PRO A 11 14.36 2.43 9.95
N GLY A 12 13.63 1.76 10.86
CA GLY A 12 13.89 1.73 12.29
C GLY A 12 14.52 0.44 12.82
N ALA A 13 15.09 -0.44 11.99
CA ALA A 13 15.86 -1.56 12.52
C ALA A 13 17.08 -1.01 13.30
N PRO A 14 17.12 -1.11 14.65
CA PRO A 14 18.23 -0.57 15.40
C PRO A 14 19.48 -1.32 14.97
N ALA A 15 20.47 -0.58 14.45
CA ALA A 15 21.79 -1.13 14.21
C ALA A 15 22.25 -1.74 15.54
N ASP A 16 22.42 -3.06 15.52
CA ASP A 16 22.71 -3.93 16.67
C ASP A 16 23.83 -3.30 17.50
N SER A 17 23.43 -2.56 18.53
CA SER A 17 24.33 -1.91 19.48
C SER A 17 24.76 -2.97 20.48
N ARG A 18 25.39 -4.02 19.97
CA ARG A 18 26.15 -4.95 20.80
C ARG A 18 27.32 -4.18 21.39
N GLY A 19 27.22 -3.92 22.69
CA GLY A 19 28.38 -3.55 23.47
C GLY A 19 28.20 -2.32 24.34
N LYS A 20 27.19 -2.32 25.22
CA LYS A 20 27.35 -1.72 26.55
C LYS A 20 26.70 -2.62 27.60
N LEU A 21 27.48 -3.57 28.12
CA LEU A 21 27.25 -4.11 29.46
C LEU A 21 27.24 -2.92 30.42
N ASN A 22 26.06 -2.58 30.95
CA ASN A 22 25.96 -1.67 32.09
C ASN A 22 25.75 -2.48 33.37
N ARG A 23 26.59 -2.13 34.34
CA ARG A 23 26.59 -2.53 35.74
C ARG A 23 25.20 -2.49 36.36
N ALA A 24 24.96 -3.47 37.23
CA ALA A 24 23.85 -3.56 38.15
C ALA A 24 23.74 -2.34 39.09
N PRO A 25 22.54 -1.79 39.31
CA PRO A 25 22.22 -1.04 40.50
C PRO A 25 21.74 -1.99 41.61
N THR A 26 22.31 -1.77 42.78
CA THR A 26 22.08 -2.45 44.05
C THR A 26 20.62 -2.32 44.51
N ALA A 27 20.12 -3.39 45.11
CA ALA A 27 18.76 -3.57 45.58
C ALA A 27 18.30 -2.51 46.59
N ALA A 28 17.09 -1.99 46.37
CA ALA A 28 16.28 -1.38 47.41
C ALA A 28 15.06 -2.29 47.68
N SER A 29 14.87 -2.62 48.95
CA SER A 29 13.88 -3.58 49.46
C SER A 29 12.45 -3.03 49.37
N PRO A 30 11.47 -3.76 48.79
CA PRO A 30 10.07 -3.36 48.81
C PRO A 30 9.38 -3.72 50.13
N SER A 31 8.56 -2.79 50.62
CA SER A 31 7.73 -2.87 51.82
C SER A 31 6.54 -3.83 51.64
N PRO A 32 6.20 -4.68 52.63
CA PRO A 32 5.22 -5.78 52.50
C PRO A 32 3.74 -5.38 52.48
N ALA A 33 3.38 -4.10 52.49
CA ALA A 33 1.98 -3.67 52.68
C ALA A 33 1.14 -3.48 51.39
N ALA A 34 1.74 -3.56 50.19
CA ALA A 34 1.03 -3.30 48.92
C ALA A 34 0.72 -4.55 48.08
N ALA A 35 0.98 -5.75 48.61
CA ALA A 35 0.86 -7.02 47.89
C ALA A 35 -0.56 -7.65 47.88
N ALA A 36 -1.51 -7.11 48.65
CA ALA A 36 -2.82 -7.77 48.83
C ALA A 36 -3.94 -7.29 47.89
N ALA A 37 -3.80 -6.11 47.25
CA ALA A 37 -4.87 -5.56 46.41
C ALA A 37 -4.73 -5.88 44.90
N ALA A 38 -3.58 -6.39 44.46
CA ALA A 38 -3.33 -6.75 43.05
C ALA A 38 -3.66 -8.22 42.70
N ALA A 39 -4.07 -9.03 43.67
CA ALA A 39 -4.32 -10.46 43.48
C ALA A 39 -5.74 -10.80 43.00
N ALA A 40 -6.70 -9.86 43.07
CA ALA A 40 -8.11 -10.15 42.79
C ALA A 40 -8.56 -9.91 41.34
N THR A 41 -7.76 -9.24 40.50
CA THR A 41 -8.03 -9.04 39.06
C THR A 41 -7.22 -9.95 38.14
N ALA A 42 -6.46 -10.90 38.70
CA ALA A 42 -5.67 -11.88 37.95
C ALA A 42 -6.38 -13.23 37.72
N ALA A 43 -7.54 -13.46 38.35
CA ALA A 43 -8.20 -14.78 38.39
C ALA A 43 -9.17 -15.08 37.23
N ALA A 44 -9.46 -14.11 36.35
CA ALA A 44 -10.32 -14.33 35.17
C ALA A 44 -9.53 -14.67 33.87
N ALA A 45 -8.21 -14.87 33.97
CA ALA A 45 -7.33 -15.14 32.82
C ALA A 45 -6.74 -16.57 32.80
N ALA A 46 -7.19 -17.46 33.70
CA ALA A 46 -6.69 -18.82 33.84
C ALA A 46 -7.68 -19.82 33.24
N GLY A 47 -7.76 -19.92 31.92
CA GLY A 47 -8.77 -20.78 31.29
C GLY A 47 -8.61 -21.05 29.80
N SER A 48 -7.38 -21.16 29.30
CA SER A 48 -7.02 -22.00 28.12
C SER A 48 -5.58 -21.65 27.73
N SER A 49 -4.64 -22.46 28.21
CA SER A 49 -3.25 -22.46 27.74
C SER A 49 -3.18 -23.06 26.33
N SER A 50 -3.88 -22.45 25.37
CA SER A 50 -3.52 -22.62 23.96
C SER A 50 -2.14 -21.99 23.80
N PRO A 51 -1.15 -22.72 23.24
CA PRO A 51 0.16 -22.14 22.99
C PRO A 51 -0.07 -20.86 22.20
N ARG A 52 0.22 -19.72 22.84
CA ARG A 52 0.18 -18.41 22.19
C ARG A 52 1.26 -18.47 21.12
N LEU A 53 0.87 -18.87 19.93
CA LEU A 53 1.67 -18.78 18.72
C LEU A 53 1.80 -17.29 18.37
N SER A 54 2.52 -16.55 19.21
CA SER A 54 3.13 -15.29 18.85
C SER A 54 4.27 -15.61 17.89
N LEU A 55 3.91 -16.12 16.70
CA LEU A 55 4.78 -16.19 15.55
C LEU A 55 5.08 -14.75 15.19
N SER A 56 6.16 -14.25 15.80
CA SER A 56 6.61 -12.88 15.63
C SER A 56 6.95 -12.70 14.15
N PHE A 57 6.20 -11.83 13.47
CA PHE A 57 6.37 -11.47 12.06
C PHE A 57 7.84 -11.21 11.68
N SER A 58 8.64 -10.74 12.65
CA SER A 58 10.06 -10.48 12.49
C SER A 58 10.91 -11.73 12.21
N PHE A 59 10.50 -12.93 12.65
CA PHE A 59 11.25 -14.17 12.41
C PHE A 59 10.82 -14.94 11.17
N ALA A 60 9.78 -14.49 10.46
CA ALA A 60 9.34 -15.15 9.24
C ALA A 60 10.48 -15.12 8.20
N ALA A 61 10.77 -16.28 7.59
CA ALA A 61 11.74 -16.38 6.51
C ALA A 61 11.43 -15.35 5.42
N CYS A 62 12.47 -14.81 4.78
CA CYS A 62 12.35 -13.81 3.72
C CYS A 62 11.30 -14.21 2.66
N TRP A 63 11.20 -15.50 2.34
CA TRP A 63 10.21 -16.04 1.41
C TRP A 63 8.76 -15.97 1.93
N SER A 64 8.53 -16.19 3.23
CA SER A 64 7.20 -16.06 3.84
C SER A 64 6.74 -14.61 3.91
N ARG A 65 7.66 -13.66 3.99
CA ARG A 65 7.33 -12.24 3.88
C ARG A 65 6.92 -11.88 2.45
N LEU A 66 7.64 -12.43 1.47
CA LEU A 66 7.45 -12.13 0.05
C LEU A 66 6.17 -12.77 -0.53
N SER A 67 5.82 -13.98 -0.07
CA SER A 67 4.61 -14.72 -0.48
C SER A 67 3.38 -14.43 0.39
N PHE A 68 3.47 -13.48 1.33
CA PHE A 68 2.40 -13.21 2.30
C PHE A 68 1.94 -14.45 3.09
N GLY A 69 2.80 -15.47 3.25
CA GLY A 69 2.45 -16.70 3.97
C GLY A 69 2.06 -16.45 5.43
N TRP A 70 2.50 -15.33 6.00
CA TRP A 70 2.09 -14.88 7.34
C TRP A 70 0.61 -14.49 7.44
N LEU A 71 -0.05 -14.16 6.32
CA LEU A 71 -1.46 -13.79 6.27
C LEU A 71 -2.38 -15.01 6.19
N SER A 72 -1.88 -16.14 5.69
CA SER A 72 -2.63 -17.41 5.57
C SER A 72 -3.36 -17.84 6.86
N PRO A 73 -2.72 -17.86 8.06
CA PRO A 73 -3.43 -18.22 9.29
C PRO A 73 -4.52 -17.22 9.68
N VAL A 74 -4.35 -15.93 9.33
CA VAL A 74 -5.38 -14.90 9.58
C VAL A 74 -6.56 -15.11 8.65
N ALA A 75 -6.30 -15.30 7.36
CA ALA A 75 -7.34 -15.59 6.37
C ALA A 75 -8.11 -16.87 6.70
N ALA A 76 -7.41 -17.94 7.11
CA ALA A 76 -8.05 -19.17 7.57
C ALA A 76 -8.97 -18.91 8.76
N ARG A 77 -8.53 -18.14 9.76
CA ARG A 77 -9.40 -17.74 10.89
C ARG A 77 -10.59 -16.91 10.44
N CYS A 78 -10.41 -15.98 9.51
CA CYS A 78 -11.52 -15.18 8.96
C CYS A 78 -12.57 -16.03 8.24
N LEU A 79 -12.17 -17.11 7.59
CA LEU A 79 -13.08 -18.01 6.87
C LEU A 79 -13.87 -18.92 7.83
N TYR A 80 -13.23 -19.44 8.88
CA TYR A 80 -13.86 -20.39 9.80
C TYR A 80 -14.56 -19.74 11.00
N THR A 81 -14.20 -18.51 11.36
CA THR A 81 -14.71 -17.84 12.55
C THR A 81 -15.06 -16.38 12.26
N SER A 82 -16.19 -15.90 12.80
CA SER A 82 -16.49 -14.47 12.81
C SER A 82 -15.43 -13.76 13.63
N VAL A 83 -14.63 -12.91 12.98
CA VAL A 83 -13.48 -12.27 13.63
C VAL A 83 -13.97 -11.10 14.45
N VAL A 84 -13.93 -11.27 15.77
CA VAL A 84 -14.10 -10.15 16.70
C VAL A 84 -12.92 -9.20 16.52
N PRO A 85 -13.13 -7.87 16.40
CA PRO A 85 -12.04 -6.90 16.21
C PRO A 85 -10.92 -7.01 17.26
N ALA A 86 -11.25 -7.41 18.48
CA ALA A 86 -10.29 -7.64 19.57
C ALA A 86 -9.32 -8.81 19.33
N ALA A 87 -9.62 -9.72 18.39
CA ALA A 87 -8.76 -10.85 18.05
C ALA A 87 -7.71 -10.52 16.99
N LEU A 88 -7.77 -9.32 16.38
CA LEU A 88 -6.77 -8.87 15.43
C LEU A 88 -5.45 -8.60 16.17
N PRO A 89 -4.30 -9.02 15.61
CA PRO A 89 -3.02 -8.73 16.22
C PRO A 89 -2.85 -7.20 16.34
N PRO A 90 -2.41 -6.70 17.51
CA PRO A 90 -2.20 -5.27 17.67
C PRO A 90 -1.18 -4.78 16.64
N LEU A 91 -1.41 -3.59 16.08
CA LEU A 91 -0.45 -2.99 15.17
C LEU A 91 0.91 -2.89 15.85
N GLN A 92 1.97 -3.18 15.10
CA GLN A 92 3.32 -3.04 15.63
C GLN A 92 3.52 -1.62 16.17
N PRO A 93 4.01 -1.46 17.41
CA PRO A 93 4.16 -0.16 18.03
C PRO A 93 5.16 0.72 17.26
N THR A 94 6.09 0.12 16.52
CA THR A 94 6.99 0.84 15.60
C THR A 94 6.25 1.45 14.42
N ALA A 95 5.34 0.70 13.80
CA ALA A 95 4.51 1.20 12.71
C ALA A 95 3.53 2.27 13.21
N ALA A 96 2.96 2.09 14.40
CA ALA A 96 2.15 3.10 15.04
C ALA A 96 2.98 4.36 15.33
N LYS A 97 4.17 4.23 15.93
CA LYS A 97 5.06 5.36 16.22
C LYS A 97 5.48 6.09 14.95
N GLU A 98 5.82 5.38 13.88
CA GLU A 98 6.19 5.98 12.59
C GLU A 98 4.99 6.66 11.90
N MET A 99 3.77 6.17 12.13
CA MET A 99 2.53 6.78 11.66
C MET A 99 2.13 8.03 12.46
N TYR A 100 2.50 8.09 13.74
CA TYR A 100 2.24 9.24 14.62
C TYR A 100 3.40 10.22 14.73
N GLU A 101 4.61 9.82 14.39
CA GLU A 101 5.75 10.72 14.37
C GLU A 101 5.51 11.81 13.32
N GLU A 102 6.10 12.97 13.58
CA GLU A 102 5.75 14.27 13.02
C GLU A 102 6.30 14.61 11.60
N PRO A 103 6.80 13.73 10.70
CA PRO A 103 7.34 14.21 9.42
C PRO A 103 6.36 15.07 8.62
N LEU A 104 5.07 14.74 8.67
CA LEU A 104 4.04 15.51 7.99
C LEU A 104 3.81 16.87 8.64
N GLU A 105 3.71 16.93 9.97
CA GLU A 105 3.52 18.18 10.72
C GLU A 105 4.72 19.12 10.57
N PHE A 106 5.94 18.60 10.68
CA PHE A 106 7.15 19.39 10.42
C PHE A 106 7.19 19.91 8.99
N SER A 107 6.77 19.10 8.02
CA SER A 107 6.72 19.52 6.61
C SER A 107 5.65 20.59 6.38
N LEU A 108 4.51 20.47 7.05
CA LEU A 108 3.38 21.38 6.93
C LEU A 108 3.69 22.72 7.61
N GLN A 109 4.23 22.71 8.84
CA GLN A 109 4.71 23.92 9.50
C GLN A 109 5.80 24.61 8.69
N ARG A 110 6.76 23.85 8.16
CA ARG A 110 7.81 24.41 7.31
C ARG A 110 7.25 25.09 6.05
N GLU A 111 6.22 24.53 5.43
CA GLU A 111 5.59 25.14 4.26
C GLU A 111 4.76 26.38 4.64
N GLU A 112 4.10 26.39 5.81
CA GLU A 112 3.42 27.57 6.35
C GLU A 112 4.38 28.74 6.62
N PHE A 113 5.63 28.47 7.02
CA PHE A 113 6.63 29.51 7.21
C PHE A 113 7.26 30.00 5.89
N GLU A 114 7.47 29.11 4.91
CA GLU A 114 8.21 29.44 3.68
C GLU A 114 7.31 30.04 2.57
N PHE A 115 5.99 29.77 2.54
CA PHE A 115 5.14 30.13 1.40
C PHE A 115 3.85 30.88 1.77
N LEU A 116 3.58 31.99 1.09
CA LEU A 116 2.33 32.77 1.25
C LEU A 116 1.08 32.02 0.75
N THR A 117 1.24 31.02 -0.12
CA THR A 117 0.15 30.15 -0.61
C THR A 117 0.48 28.70 -0.26
N PRO A 118 0.12 28.23 0.95
CA PRO A 118 0.45 26.89 1.39
C PRO A 118 -0.28 25.84 0.56
N SER A 119 0.48 24.96 -0.09
CA SER A 119 -0.06 23.87 -0.90
C SER A 119 0.04 22.55 -0.12
N LEU A 120 -1.03 22.20 0.60
CA LEU A 120 -1.13 20.95 1.39
C LEU A 120 -0.65 19.71 0.62
N LEU A 121 -0.97 19.64 -0.66
CA LEU A 121 -0.57 18.52 -1.52
C LEU A 121 0.95 18.39 -1.63
N ARG A 122 1.68 19.50 -1.72
CA ARG A 122 3.14 19.51 -1.88
C ARG A 122 3.84 19.13 -0.57
N ALA A 123 3.38 19.69 0.56
CA ALA A 123 3.83 19.31 1.90
C ALA A 123 3.65 17.80 2.13
N ALA A 124 2.47 17.28 1.76
CA ALA A 124 2.16 15.86 1.92
C ALA A 124 2.95 14.98 0.95
N LEU A 125 3.10 15.38 -0.31
CA LEU A 125 3.76 14.54 -1.32
C LEU A 125 5.25 14.36 -1.07
N ARG A 126 5.92 15.32 -0.42
CA ARG A 126 7.37 15.30 -0.18
C ARG A 126 7.86 14.11 0.66
N PRO A 127 7.29 13.81 1.86
CA PRO A 127 7.68 12.62 2.63
C PRO A 127 7.30 11.31 1.93
N PHE A 128 6.20 11.29 1.17
CA PHE A 128 5.75 10.11 0.43
C PHE A 128 6.38 9.94 -0.95
N TRP A 129 7.22 10.88 -1.42
CA TRP A 129 7.80 10.79 -2.76
C TRP A 129 8.74 9.60 -2.91
N ARG A 130 9.45 9.25 -1.83
CA ARG A 130 10.32 8.07 -1.80
C ARG A 130 9.55 6.78 -2.14
N PRO A 131 8.45 6.42 -1.45
CA PRO A 131 7.65 5.25 -1.83
C PRO A 131 7.05 5.32 -3.22
N VAL A 132 6.57 6.49 -3.62
CA VAL A 132 6.04 6.67 -4.98
C VAL A 132 7.12 6.39 -6.03
N ALA A 133 8.34 6.89 -5.84
CA ALA A 133 9.45 6.67 -6.76
C ALA A 133 9.86 5.18 -6.83
N VAL A 134 9.83 4.46 -5.71
CA VAL A 134 10.11 3.01 -5.70
C VAL A 134 9.01 2.22 -6.39
N ALA A 135 7.74 2.56 -6.17
CA ALA A 135 6.61 1.94 -6.88
C ALA A 135 6.71 2.18 -8.40
N PHE A 136 7.07 3.39 -8.80
CA PHE A 136 7.30 3.73 -10.21
C PHE A 136 8.45 2.93 -10.81
N LEU A 137 9.58 2.82 -10.11
CA LEU A 137 10.71 1.99 -10.55
C LEU A 137 10.29 0.54 -10.77
N TRP A 138 9.47 0.00 -9.86
CA TRP A 138 8.98 -1.37 -9.95
C TRP A 138 7.97 -1.56 -11.10
N LEU A 139 7.16 -0.54 -11.41
CA LEU A 139 6.29 -0.51 -12.59
C LEU A 139 7.11 -0.55 -13.89
N VAL A 140 8.20 0.20 -13.96
CA VAL A 140 9.12 0.19 -15.11
C VAL A 140 9.72 -1.21 -15.29
N VAL A 141 10.18 -1.84 -14.21
CA VAL A 141 10.70 -3.22 -14.26
C VAL A 141 9.63 -4.19 -14.76
N LYS A 142 8.38 -4.08 -14.28
CA LYS A 142 7.24 -4.89 -14.76
C LYS A 142 7.02 -4.72 -16.27
N GLU A 143 7.10 -3.50 -16.79
CA GLU A 143 6.94 -3.24 -18.22
C GLU A 143 8.04 -3.92 -19.04
N PHE A 144 9.30 -3.84 -18.59
CA PHE A 144 10.41 -4.56 -19.23
C PHE A 144 10.23 -6.08 -19.21
N LEU A 145 9.74 -6.65 -18.11
CA LEU A 145 9.45 -8.09 -18.05
C LEU A 145 8.30 -8.49 -18.98
N THR A 146 7.28 -7.64 -19.08
CA THR A 146 6.13 -7.85 -19.99
C THR A 146 6.60 -7.84 -21.44
N PHE A 147 7.46 -6.88 -21.81
CA PHE A 147 8.10 -6.85 -23.12
C PHE A 147 9.03 -8.05 -23.35
N GLY A 148 9.81 -8.45 -22.34
CA GLY A 148 10.65 -9.65 -22.41
C GLY A 148 9.85 -10.92 -22.67
N SER A 149 8.65 -11.05 -22.07
CA SER A 149 7.76 -12.18 -22.32
C SER A 149 7.27 -12.24 -23.77
N THR A 150 7.03 -11.10 -24.44
CA THR A 150 6.62 -11.10 -25.84
C THR A 150 7.78 -11.39 -26.79
N LEU A 151 9.00 -10.95 -26.45
CA LEU A 151 10.20 -11.31 -27.20
C LEU A 151 10.54 -12.80 -27.09
N LEU A 152 10.45 -13.38 -25.90
CA LEU A 152 10.65 -14.82 -25.71
C LEU A 152 9.67 -15.64 -26.53
N LEU A 153 8.39 -15.21 -26.58
CA LEU A 153 7.40 -15.89 -27.40
C LEU A 153 7.73 -15.81 -28.89
N ARG A 154 8.25 -14.66 -29.37
CA ARG A 154 8.69 -14.51 -30.76
C ARG A 154 9.88 -15.40 -31.10
N GLU A 155 10.82 -15.55 -30.19
CA GLU A 155 11.99 -16.41 -30.41
C GLU A 155 11.58 -17.89 -30.48
N ILE A 156 10.66 -18.32 -29.62
CA ILE A 156 10.13 -19.70 -29.64
C ILE A 156 9.42 -20.00 -30.96
N LEU A 157 8.56 -19.08 -31.44
CA LEU A 157 7.88 -19.26 -32.72
C LEU A 157 8.86 -19.33 -33.90
N LYS A 158 9.99 -18.62 -33.81
CA LYS A 158 11.01 -18.59 -34.85
C LYS A 158 11.83 -19.89 -34.87
N GLU A 159 12.18 -20.45 -33.71
CA GLU A 159 12.89 -21.73 -33.62
C GLU A 159 12.04 -22.91 -34.14
N GLU A 160 10.72 -22.84 -34.00
CA GLU A 160 9.80 -23.88 -34.50
C GLU A 160 9.81 -23.97 -36.04
N GLU A 161 10.09 -22.86 -36.74
CA GLU A 161 10.08 -22.78 -38.21
C GLU A 161 11.33 -23.44 -38.85
N GLU A 162 12.46 -23.54 -38.13
CA GLU A 162 13.74 -24.06 -38.65
C GLU A 162 13.85 -25.60 -38.69
N GLY A 163 12.81 -26.34 -38.27
CA GLY A 163 12.62 -27.75 -38.64
C GLY A 163 13.62 -28.79 -38.10
N ASN A 164 14.57 -28.43 -37.22
CA ASN A 164 15.52 -29.37 -36.65
C ASN A 164 14.93 -30.14 -35.45
N THR A 165 14.13 -31.16 -35.75
CA THR A 165 13.26 -31.89 -34.81
C THR A 165 13.93 -32.63 -33.65
N ALA A 166 15.23 -32.95 -33.74
CA ALA A 166 15.91 -33.74 -32.71
C ALA A 166 16.41 -32.91 -31.50
N GLU A 167 16.83 -31.65 -31.73
CA GLU A 167 17.26 -30.74 -30.66
C GLU A 167 16.15 -29.79 -30.17
N SER A 168 15.06 -29.66 -30.95
CA SER A 168 13.98 -28.70 -30.69
C SER A 168 13.24 -28.92 -29.38
N TRP A 169 13.09 -30.15 -28.88
CA TRP A 169 12.33 -30.41 -27.65
C TRP A 169 13.00 -29.84 -26.39
N ARG A 170 14.35 -29.79 -26.36
CA ARG A 170 15.10 -29.20 -25.23
C ARG A 170 14.98 -27.68 -25.25
N GLY A 171 15.07 -27.06 -26.43
CA GLY A 171 14.84 -25.64 -26.63
C GLY A 171 13.43 -25.24 -26.20
N GLY A 172 12.42 -25.96 -26.67
CA GLY A 172 11.03 -25.75 -26.30
C GLY A 172 10.78 -25.88 -24.78
N LEU A 173 11.33 -26.90 -24.12
CA LEU A 173 11.20 -27.06 -22.67
C LEU A 173 11.86 -25.92 -21.90
N LEU A 174 13.07 -25.51 -22.30
CA LEU A 174 13.79 -24.42 -21.67
C LEU A 174 13.08 -23.08 -21.85
N ALA A 175 12.53 -22.85 -23.04
CA ALA A 175 11.81 -21.63 -23.36
C ALA A 175 10.43 -21.59 -22.67
N ALA A 176 9.71 -22.72 -22.59
CA ALA A 176 8.49 -22.84 -21.79
C ALA A 176 8.77 -22.61 -20.29
N ALA A 177 9.87 -23.15 -19.76
CA ALA A 177 10.30 -22.91 -18.39
C ALA A 177 10.65 -21.43 -18.15
N ALA A 178 11.34 -20.79 -19.09
CA ALA A 178 11.66 -19.37 -19.03
C ALA A 178 10.39 -18.51 -19.06
N LEU A 179 9.46 -18.78 -19.98
CA LEU A 179 8.15 -18.11 -20.02
C LEU A 179 7.36 -18.29 -18.73
N SER A 180 7.30 -19.51 -18.20
CA SER A 180 6.62 -19.79 -16.93
C SER A 180 7.26 -19.02 -15.77
N THR A 181 8.60 -18.96 -15.72
CA THR A 181 9.34 -18.22 -14.70
C THR A 181 9.07 -16.71 -14.80
N VAL A 182 9.07 -16.16 -16.01
CA VAL A 182 8.74 -14.74 -16.24
C VAL A 182 7.29 -14.46 -15.83
N GLN A 183 6.33 -15.28 -16.23
CA GLN A 183 4.92 -15.11 -15.83
C GLN A 183 4.72 -15.17 -14.31
N LEU A 184 5.36 -16.12 -13.63
CA LEU A 184 5.31 -16.22 -12.17
C LEU A 184 5.87 -14.96 -11.52
N LEU A 185 6.99 -14.44 -12.05
CA LEU A 185 7.61 -13.22 -11.57
C LEU A 185 6.71 -12.00 -11.81
N LEU A 186 6.03 -11.90 -12.96
CA LEU A 186 5.04 -10.84 -13.21
C LEU A 186 3.90 -10.85 -12.18
N VAL A 187 3.30 -12.02 -11.94
CA VAL A 187 2.19 -12.16 -10.97
C VAL A 187 2.64 -11.78 -9.56
N LEU A 188 3.84 -12.21 -9.17
CA LEU A 188 4.43 -11.86 -7.88
C LEU A 188 4.70 -10.36 -7.76
N MET A 189 5.23 -9.74 -8.82
CA MET A 189 5.47 -8.30 -8.86
C MET A 189 4.18 -7.51 -8.80
N ASP A 190 3.10 -7.97 -9.45
CA ASP A 190 1.80 -7.32 -9.44
C ASP A 190 1.16 -7.36 -8.04
N ALA A 191 1.17 -8.54 -7.41
CA ALA A 191 0.69 -8.68 -6.03
C ALA A 191 1.47 -7.79 -5.05
N HIS A 192 2.79 -7.68 -5.23
CA HIS A 192 3.63 -6.82 -4.40
C HIS A 192 3.36 -5.33 -4.65
N LEU A 193 3.13 -4.92 -5.91
CA LEU A 193 2.74 -3.55 -6.25
C LEU A 193 1.40 -3.17 -5.64
N ASP A 194 0.40 -4.04 -5.79
CA ASP A 194 -0.95 -3.79 -5.27
C ASP A 194 -0.93 -3.65 -3.76
N PHE A 195 -0.21 -4.55 -3.07
CA PHE A 195 -0.03 -4.46 -1.63
C PHE A 195 0.69 -3.17 -1.22
N PHE A 196 1.80 -2.82 -1.89
CA PHE A 196 2.57 -1.63 -1.58
C PHE A 196 1.78 -0.34 -1.84
N THR A 197 1.03 -0.28 -2.93
CA THR A 197 0.20 0.85 -3.30
C THR A 197 -0.93 1.02 -2.30
N SER A 198 -1.60 -0.08 -1.92
CA SER A 198 -2.68 -0.06 -0.91
C SER A 198 -2.18 0.40 0.46
N LEU A 199 -1.02 -0.10 0.90
CA LEU A 199 -0.41 0.31 2.16
C LEU A 199 -0.03 1.80 2.15
N THR A 200 0.51 2.29 1.04
CA THR A 200 0.85 3.71 0.87
C THR A 200 -0.41 4.58 0.88
N ALA A 201 -1.48 4.15 0.21
CA ALA A 201 -2.76 4.85 0.20
C ALA A 201 -3.35 5.00 1.61
N ILE A 202 -3.41 3.91 2.38
CA ILE A 202 -3.90 3.92 3.77
C ILE A 202 -3.07 4.86 4.65
N ARG A 203 -1.74 4.86 4.49
CA ARG A 203 -0.85 5.76 5.23
C ARG A 203 -1.08 7.24 4.88
N VAL A 204 -1.27 7.53 3.59
CA VAL A 204 -1.54 8.90 3.13
C VAL A 204 -2.91 9.37 3.63
N GLU A 205 -3.94 8.53 3.51
CA GLU A 205 -5.31 8.85 3.94
C GLU A 205 -5.37 9.12 5.45
N SER A 206 -4.78 8.22 6.25
CA SER A 206 -4.75 8.39 7.70
C SER A 206 -3.97 9.63 8.14
N ALA A 207 -2.83 9.92 7.51
CA ALA A 207 -2.06 11.13 7.81
C ALA A 207 -2.84 12.39 7.43
N LEU A 208 -3.52 12.41 6.27
CA LEU A 208 -4.40 13.50 5.85
C LEU A 208 -5.58 13.69 6.82
N LEU A 209 -6.22 12.62 7.25
CA LEU A 209 -7.33 12.67 8.22
C LEU A 209 -6.88 13.22 9.57
N ILE A 210 -5.70 12.83 10.07
CA ILE A 210 -5.14 13.35 11.32
C ILE A 210 -4.84 14.85 11.20
N SER A 211 -4.22 15.27 10.10
CA SER A 211 -3.94 16.69 9.85
C SER A 211 -5.23 17.51 9.71
N LEU A 212 -6.24 16.99 9.01
CA LEU A 212 -7.55 17.62 8.89
C LEU A 212 -8.22 17.74 10.25
N TYR A 213 -8.24 16.66 11.05
CA TYR A 213 -8.83 16.62 12.37
C TYR A 213 -8.17 17.64 13.32
N ARG A 214 -6.83 17.73 13.32
CA ARG A 214 -6.10 18.75 14.11
C ARG A 214 -6.43 20.17 13.68
N ARG A 215 -6.58 20.41 12.37
CA ARG A 215 -6.97 21.73 11.85
C ARG A 215 -8.41 22.08 12.24
N LEU A 216 -9.31 21.09 12.24
CA LEU A 216 -10.69 21.20 12.71
C LEU A 216 -10.84 21.29 14.23
N LEU A 217 -9.82 20.90 15.01
CA LEU A 217 -9.75 21.07 16.47
C LEU A 217 -8.98 22.31 16.93
N ARG A 218 -8.22 22.96 16.05
CA ARG A 218 -7.67 24.31 16.26
C ARG A 218 -8.56 25.48 15.76
N PRO A 219 -9.88 25.35 15.53
CA PRO A 219 -10.64 26.46 15.02
C PRO A 219 -10.74 27.50 16.14
N GLN A 220 -10.27 28.71 15.85
CA GLN A 220 -10.75 29.94 16.49
C GLN A 220 -10.25 30.30 17.89
N THR A 221 -9.21 29.69 18.47
CA THR A 221 -8.61 30.29 19.69
C THR A 221 -7.70 31.48 19.40
N ALA A 222 -7.34 31.72 18.13
CA ALA A 222 -6.61 32.90 17.70
C ALA A 222 -7.38 33.57 16.56
N CYS A 223 -7.86 34.79 16.81
CA CYS A 223 -8.57 35.68 15.90
C CYS A 223 -9.95 35.20 15.44
N ALA A 224 -10.96 35.89 15.99
CA ALA A 224 -12.23 36.12 15.32
C ALA A 224 -11.99 36.34 13.82
N PRO A 225 -12.73 35.66 12.93
CA PRO A 225 -12.72 35.98 11.53
C PRO A 225 -13.39 37.34 11.40
N GLU A 226 -12.61 38.42 11.49
CA GLU A 226 -12.94 39.60 10.71
C GLU A 226 -12.78 39.14 9.28
N ILE A 227 -13.91 38.65 8.77
CA ILE A 227 -14.18 38.25 7.42
C ILE A 227 -13.75 39.43 6.55
N LEU A 228 -12.47 39.44 6.19
CA LEU A 228 -11.98 40.12 5.01
C LEU A 228 -12.49 39.25 3.85
N ILE A 229 -13.81 39.33 3.64
CA ILE A 229 -14.37 39.46 2.30
C ILE A 229 -13.57 40.59 1.71
N ARG A 230 -12.41 40.24 1.14
CA ARG A 230 -11.82 41.00 0.07
C ARG A 230 -12.83 40.82 -1.03
N ALA A 231 -13.86 41.68 -0.99
CA ALA A 231 -14.77 41.91 -2.06
C ALA A 231 -13.89 41.99 -3.30
N ALA A 232 -14.03 41.00 -4.18
CA ALA A 232 -13.42 41.07 -5.49
C ALA A 232 -13.74 42.47 -6.02
N PRO A 233 -12.75 43.28 -6.43
CA PRO A 233 -13.04 44.56 -7.03
C PRO A 233 -13.98 44.28 -8.21
N SER A 234 -15.18 44.87 -8.12
CA SER A 234 -16.18 44.83 -9.16
C SER A 234 -15.51 45.10 -10.51
N PRO A 235 -15.60 44.20 -11.49
CA PRO A 235 -14.95 44.38 -12.77
C PRO A 235 -15.66 45.52 -13.52
N ALA A 236 -15.06 46.72 -13.47
CA ALA A 236 -15.38 47.77 -14.40
C ALA A 236 -14.97 47.30 -15.81
N ALA A 237 -16.00 46.96 -16.59
CA ALA A 237 -16.13 47.10 -18.04
C ALA A 237 -14.90 46.92 -18.96
N ALA A 238 -15.08 45.97 -19.90
CA ALA A 238 -14.55 45.88 -21.28
C ALA A 238 -13.28 45.01 -21.51
N PRO A 239 -13.05 44.53 -22.75
CA PRO A 239 -13.90 43.64 -23.54
C PRO A 239 -13.16 42.39 -24.08
N ALA A 240 -13.93 41.32 -24.28
CA ALA A 240 -13.86 40.24 -25.29
C ALA A 240 -12.57 39.37 -25.49
N PRO A 241 -12.75 38.08 -25.91
CA PRO A 241 -11.86 36.98 -25.58
C PRO A 241 -11.21 36.28 -26.79
N ALA A 242 -9.93 35.93 -26.70
CA ALA A 242 -9.35 34.85 -27.51
C ALA A 242 -8.06 34.33 -26.85
N ALA A 243 -7.88 33.01 -26.83
CA ALA A 243 -6.64 32.31 -26.45
C ALA A 243 -6.30 32.19 -24.94
N ALA A 244 -7.11 31.45 -24.19
CA ALA A 244 -6.65 30.84 -22.93
C ALA A 244 -7.45 29.58 -22.55
N ALA A 245 -7.76 28.71 -23.53
CA ALA A 245 -8.40 27.42 -23.30
C ALA A 245 -7.40 26.28 -23.59
N ALA A 246 -6.35 26.14 -22.77
CA ALA A 246 -5.40 25.03 -22.93
C ALA A 246 -4.65 24.57 -21.66
N ALA A 247 -4.90 25.13 -20.47
CA ALA A 247 -4.04 24.87 -19.30
C ALA A 247 -4.76 24.36 -18.04
N ALA A 248 -5.99 23.82 -18.16
CA ALA A 248 -6.77 23.32 -17.02
C ALA A 248 -7.23 21.86 -17.17
N ALA A 249 -6.46 21.02 -17.86
CA ALA A 249 -6.77 19.60 -18.08
C ALA A 249 -5.67 18.64 -17.61
N ALA A 250 -4.76 19.06 -16.72
CA ALA A 250 -3.53 18.31 -16.42
C ALA A 250 -3.37 17.77 -14.98
N VAL A 251 -4.42 17.72 -14.15
CA VAL A 251 -4.26 17.24 -12.75
C VAL A 251 -5.27 16.17 -12.29
N VAL A 252 -6.02 15.54 -13.19
CA VAL A 252 -6.88 14.38 -12.83
C VAL A 252 -6.39 13.05 -13.44
N ALA A 253 -5.23 13.03 -14.09
CA ALA A 253 -4.69 11.84 -14.77
C ALA A 253 -3.60 11.08 -13.98
N ALA A 254 -3.65 11.09 -12.64
CA ALA A 254 -2.74 10.29 -11.79
C ALA A 254 -3.46 9.23 -10.94
N GLY A 255 -4.73 8.95 -11.26
CA GLY A 255 -5.52 7.83 -10.72
C GLY A 255 -5.61 6.66 -11.69
N GLY A 256 -4.51 6.34 -12.39
CA GLY A 256 -4.43 5.24 -13.34
C GLY A 256 -4.07 3.91 -12.67
N GLY A 257 -4.90 3.46 -11.73
CA GLY A 257 -4.81 2.11 -11.17
C GLY A 257 -5.23 1.07 -12.23
N GLY A 258 -4.28 0.69 -13.09
CA GLY A 258 -4.46 -0.21 -14.24
C GLY A 258 -4.81 -1.68 -13.94
N GLY A 259 -5.30 -2.01 -12.74
CA GLY A 259 -5.73 -3.37 -12.38
C GLY A 259 -7.25 -3.58 -12.47
N GLY A 260 -8.07 -2.55 -12.23
CA GLY A 260 -9.53 -2.67 -12.21
C GLY A 260 -10.20 -2.73 -13.60
N GLY A 261 -9.49 -2.25 -14.63
CA GLY A 261 -10.03 -2.19 -16.00
C GLY A 261 -10.28 -3.56 -16.61
N LYS A 262 -9.43 -4.56 -16.31
CA LYS A 262 -9.62 -5.93 -16.82
C LYS A 262 -10.84 -6.61 -16.21
N VAL A 263 -11.10 -6.39 -14.93
CA VAL A 263 -12.28 -6.92 -14.24
C VAL A 263 -13.56 -6.25 -14.77
N LEU A 264 -13.54 -4.92 -14.95
CA LEU A 264 -14.67 -4.18 -15.52
C LEU A 264 -14.93 -4.57 -16.98
N GLN A 265 -13.87 -4.74 -17.78
CA GLN A 265 -13.97 -5.16 -19.18
C GLN A 265 -14.47 -6.60 -19.31
N GLN A 266 -14.00 -7.51 -18.44
CA GLN A 266 -14.48 -8.89 -18.41
C GLN A 266 -15.95 -8.97 -17.96
N GLN A 267 -16.36 -8.13 -16.99
CA GLN A 267 -17.76 -8.03 -16.55
C GLN A 267 -18.67 -7.46 -17.67
N GLN A 268 -18.19 -6.47 -18.41
CA GLN A 268 -18.92 -5.90 -19.55
C GLN A 268 -19.07 -6.92 -20.69
N GLN A 269 -18.05 -7.74 -20.95
CA GLN A 269 -18.10 -8.80 -21.95
C GLN A 269 -19.09 -9.92 -21.57
N GLN A 270 -19.18 -10.29 -20.28
CA GLN A 270 -20.20 -11.23 -19.81
C GLN A 270 -21.63 -10.70 -19.96
N GLN A 271 -21.87 -9.40 -19.72
CA GLN A 271 -23.20 -8.82 -19.95
C GLN A 271 -23.63 -8.88 -21.42
N GLN A 272 -22.70 -8.65 -22.37
CA GLN A 272 -23.03 -8.76 -23.79
C GLN A 272 -23.40 -10.20 -24.20
N GLN A 273 -22.72 -11.22 -23.67
CA GLN A 273 -23.07 -12.61 -23.94
C GLN A 273 -24.45 -12.98 -23.41
N GLN A 274 -24.82 -12.50 -22.22
CA GLN A 274 -26.17 -12.73 -21.68
C GLN A 274 -27.27 -12.09 -22.54
N GLN A 275 -27.03 -10.89 -23.09
CA GLN A 275 -28.01 -10.26 -23.99
C GLN A 275 -28.21 -11.05 -25.29
N GLN A 276 -27.14 -11.62 -25.86
CA GLN A 276 -27.26 -12.45 -27.07
C GLN A 276 -28.06 -13.73 -26.81
N GLN A 277 -27.86 -14.39 -25.66
CA GLN A 277 -28.65 -15.58 -25.32
C GLN A 277 -30.14 -15.27 -25.14
N GLN A 278 -30.49 -14.11 -24.55
CA GLN A 278 -31.89 -13.71 -24.43
C GLN A 278 -32.55 -13.43 -25.79
N GLN A 279 -31.81 -12.88 -26.76
CA GLN A 279 -32.34 -12.68 -28.11
C GLN A 279 -32.61 -14.00 -28.84
N GLN A 280 -31.73 -14.99 -28.70
CA GLN A 280 -31.94 -16.31 -29.29
C GLN A 280 -33.17 -17.03 -28.68
N GLN A 281 -33.37 -16.94 -27.36
CA GLN A 281 -34.57 -17.50 -26.72
C GLN A 281 -35.86 -16.81 -27.18
N LYS A 282 -35.83 -15.50 -27.43
CA LYS A 282 -37.01 -14.79 -27.97
C LYS A 282 -37.33 -15.22 -29.40
N GLN A 283 -36.32 -15.47 -30.24
CA GLN A 283 -36.54 -15.98 -31.60
C GLN A 283 -37.09 -17.41 -31.59
N GLN A 284 -36.63 -18.28 -30.69
CA GLN A 284 -37.17 -19.64 -30.56
C GLN A 284 -38.63 -19.67 -30.08
N LYS A 285 -39.09 -18.67 -29.31
CA LYS A 285 -40.50 -18.58 -28.88
C LYS A 285 -41.44 -18.01 -29.95
N GLN A 286 -40.91 -17.43 -31.02
CA GLN A 286 -41.71 -16.90 -32.13
C GLN A 286 -41.85 -17.89 -33.30
N GLN A 287 -41.11 -19.01 -33.26
CA GLN A 287 -41.29 -20.15 -34.15
C GLN A 287 -42.21 -21.18 -33.49
#